data_AF-A2F4L5-F1
#
_entry.id   AF-A2F4L5-F1
#
_cell.length_a   1.000
_cell.length_b   1.000
_cell.length_c   1.000
_cell.angle_alpha   90.00
_cell.angle_beta   90.00
_cell.angle_gamma   90.00
#
_symmetry.space_group_name_H-M   'P 1'
#
loop_
_entity.id
_entity.type
_entity.pdbx_description
1 polymer ?
#
loop_
_entity_poly.entity_id
_entity_poly.type
_entity_poly.pdbx_seq_one_letter_code
_entity_poly.pdbx_strand_id
1 'polypeptide(L)'
;MEVLYPCTCKLNESEDATPQTVELKPGKYLVELWGASGGCNETERSGKGAYVWIRLNLVESKTFTLFIGGTSTFSNITMVKGGCNGGGDSFQGNYKNGRALIAGGGGGSTSIGLSLFDSDRIAVAAGGGGCGCDGSGGNAGGLVGFDGTSTLASKKGRGANQEGPGIGV
;
A
#
# COMPACT_ATOMS: atom_id res chain seq x y z
N MET A 1 5.18 -19.55 -17.55
CA MET A 1 4.35 -19.94 -16.40
C MET A 1 4.23 -18.71 -15.52
N GLU A 2 3.01 -18.31 -15.21
CA GLU A 2 2.71 -17.19 -14.34
C GLU A 2 2.36 -17.73 -12.94
N VAL A 3 2.88 -17.09 -11.90
CA VAL A 3 2.60 -17.47 -10.51
C VAL A 3 2.23 -16.21 -9.76
N LEU A 4 1.05 -16.21 -9.14
CA LEU A 4 0.52 -15.09 -8.37
C LEU A 4 0.71 -15.33 -6.87
N TYR A 5 1.17 -14.30 -6.16
CA TYR A 5 1.35 -14.31 -4.71
C TYR A 5 0.40 -13.29 -4.07
N PRO A 6 -0.77 -13.72 -3.55
CA PRO A 6 -1.75 -12.82 -2.94
C PRO A 6 -1.36 -12.40 -1.52
N CYS A 7 -1.93 -11.30 -1.01
CA CYS A 7 -1.78 -10.93 0.40
C CYS A 7 -2.41 -12.00 1.30
N THR A 8 -1.70 -12.35 2.38
CA THR A 8 -2.18 -13.26 3.42
C THR A 8 -2.71 -12.52 4.66
N CYS A 9 -2.62 -11.19 4.64
CA CYS A 9 -3.10 -10.31 5.69
C CYS A 9 -4.59 -10.48 5.98
N LYS A 10 -4.96 -10.43 7.25
CA LYS A 10 -6.36 -10.20 7.65
C LYS A 10 -6.65 -8.71 7.61
N LEU A 11 -7.64 -8.33 6.81
CA LEU A 11 -8.12 -6.96 6.76
C LEU A 11 -8.54 -6.51 8.17
N ASN A 12 -8.09 -5.32 8.59
CA ASN A 12 -8.43 -4.62 9.84
C ASN A 12 -7.71 -5.03 11.13
N GLU A 13 -6.79 -6.00 11.11
CA GLU A 13 -6.07 -6.40 12.34
C GLU A 13 -4.73 -5.66 12.53
N SER A 14 -4.34 -4.76 11.62
CA SER A 14 -3.03 -4.08 11.64
C SER A 14 -1.84 -5.03 11.67
N GLU A 15 -2.05 -6.28 11.26
CA GLU A 15 -1.00 -7.29 11.20
C GLU A 15 -0.33 -7.23 9.83
N ASP A 16 1.00 -7.10 9.84
CA ASP A 16 1.78 -7.25 8.62
C ASP A 16 1.57 -8.66 8.05
N ALA A 17 1.51 -8.75 6.71
CA ALA A 17 1.37 -10.04 6.07
C ALA A 17 2.65 -10.84 6.31
N THR A 18 2.51 -12.10 6.73
CA THR A 18 3.67 -13.00 6.83
C THR A 18 4.41 -13.04 5.49
N PRO A 19 5.72 -12.70 5.46
CA PRO A 19 6.48 -12.73 4.22
C PRO A 19 6.45 -14.12 3.61
N GLN A 20 6.24 -14.18 2.29
CA GLN A 20 6.25 -15.41 1.52
C GLN A 20 7.65 -15.63 0.94
N THR A 21 7.99 -16.87 0.59
CA THR A 21 9.27 -17.18 -0.05
C THR A 21 9.08 -17.95 -1.33
N VAL A 22 9.99 -17.73 -2.28
CA VAL A 22 10.03 -18.45 -3.54
C VAL A 22 11.47 -18.76 -3.91
N GLU A 23 11.74 -20.02 -4.24
CA GLU A 23 13.00 -20.42 -4.85
C GLU A 23 12.85 -20.38 -6.38
N LEU A 24 13.67 -19.54 -7.03
CA LEU A 24 13.75 -19.45 -8.48
C LEU A 24 15.00 -20.15 -8.97
N LYS A 25 14.86 -21.01 -9.96
CA LYS A 25 15.97 -21.70 -10.65
C LYS A 25 16.72 -20.73 -11.58
N PRO A 26 17.88 -21.11 -12.13
CA PRO A 26 18.53 -20.32 -13.18
C PRO A 26 17.58 -20.06 -14.35
N GLY A 27 17.53 -18.81 -14.82
CA GLY A 27 16.58 -18.40 -15.85
C GLY A 27 16.34 -16.90 -15.90
N LYS A 28 15.47 -16.50 -16.85
CA LYS A 28 15.05 -15.11 -17.03
C LYS A 28 13.61 -14.96 -16.55
N TYR A 29 13.38 -14.02 -15.66
CA TYR A 29 12.08 -13.77 -15.03
C TYR A 29 11.67 -12.31 -15.22
N LEU A 30 10.39 -12.10 -15.49
CA LEU A 30 9.71 -10.82 -15.31
C LEU A 30 9.00 -10.89 -13.96
N VAL A 31 9.32 -9.97 -13.05
CA VAL A 31 8.65 -9.84 -11.77
C VAL A 31 7.83 -8.56 -11.80
N GLU A 32 6.55 -8.67 -11.47
CA GLU A 32 5.60 -7.58 -11.47
C GLU A 32 5.02 -7.42 -10.07
N LEU A 33 4.99 -6.18 -9.59
CA LEU A 33 4.60 -5.82 -8.24
C LEU A 33 3.51 -4.75 -8.30
N TRP A 34 2.45 -4.94 -7.53
CA TRP A 34 1.39 -3.97 -7.35
C TRP A 34 1.29 -3.60 -5.88
N GLY A 35 1.48 -2.32 -5.57
CA GLY A 35 1.14 -1.78 -4.26
C GLY A 35 -0.38 -1.77 -4.09
N ALA A 36 -0.84 -1.95 -2.86
CA ALA A 36 -2.26 -1.98 -2.59
C ALA A 36 -2.89 -0.58 -2.67
N SER A 37 -4.19 -0.51 -2.93
CA SER A 37 -4.94 0.74 -2.78
C SER A 37 -5.13 1.11 -1.31
N GLY A 38 -5.30 2.40 -1.03
CA GLY A 38 -5.87 2.82 0.25
C GLY A 38 -7.33 2.41 0.39
N GLY A 39 -7.87 2.56 1.60
CA GLY A 39 -9.29 2.40 1.89
C GLY A 39 -10.09 3.64 1.52
N CYS A 40 -11.37 3.46 1.21
CA CYS A 40 -12.27 4.57 0.96
C CYS A 40 -13.74 4.23 1.20
N ASN A 41 -14.54 5.29 1.40
CA ASN A 41 -15.99 5.25 1.38
C ASN A 41 -16.54 5.10 -0.06
N GLU A 42 -17.86 5.05 -0.21
CA GLU A 42 -18.53 4.84 -1.52
C GLU A 42 -18.54 6.09 -2.42
N THR A 43 -18.32 7.28 -1.86
CA THR A 43 -18.46 8.56 -2.59
C THR A 43 -17.15 9.04 -3.20
N GLU A 44 -16.01 8.66 -2.61
CA GLU A 44 -14.68 9.10 -3.00
C GLU A 44 -13.86 7.96 -3.60
N ARG A 45 -12.66 8.28 -4.10
CA ARG A 45 -11.73 7.28 -4.63
C ARG A 45 -10.53 7.14 -3.71
N SER A 46 -10.12 5.91 -3.42
CA SER A 46 -8.80 5.68 -2.81
C SER A 46 -7.67 5.90 -3.81
N GLY A 47 -6.52 6.28 -3.30
CA GLY A 47 -5.28 6.25 -4.06
C GLY A 47 -4.94 4.83 -4.46
N LYS A 48 -4.53 4.65 -5.71
CA LYS A 48 -4.00 3.38 -6.21
C LYS A 48 -2.53 3.25 -5.83
N GLY A 49 -2.11 2.02 -5.54
CA GLY A 49 -0.69 1.71 -5.37
C GLY A 49 0.06 1.73 -6.70
N ALA A 50 1.38 1.78 -6.61
CA ALA A 50 2.26 1.81 -7.76
C ALA A 50 2.33 0.44 -8.43
N TYR A 51 2.61 0.45 -9.73
CA TYR A 51 3.02 -0.74 -10.47
C TYR A 51 4.52 -0.64 -10.74
N VAL A 52 5.27 -1.68 -10.37
CA VAL A 52 6.72 -1.78 -10.59
C VAL A 52 7.02 -3.13 -11.21
N TRP A 53 7.91 -3.15 -12.19
CA TRP A 53 8.38 -4.38 -12.78
C TRP A 53 9.90 -4.37 -12.88
N ILE A 54 10.49 -5.56 -12.73
CA ILE A 54 11.92 -5.79 -12.91
C ILE A 54 12.17 -7.06 -13.71
N ARG A 55 13.35 -7.12 -14.33
CA ARG A 55 13.85 -8.35 -14.96
C ARG A 55 14.96 -8.94 -14.11
N LEU A 56 14.81 -10.22 -13.75
CA LEU A 56 15.84 -10.99 -13.08
C LEU A 56 16.46 -11.97 -14.07
N ASN A 57 17.79 -11.99 -14.12
CA ASN A 57 18.55 -12.97 -14.87
C ASN A 57 19.40 -13.76 -13.89
N LEU A 58 18.96 -14.99 -13.58
CA LEU A 58 19.57 -15.85 -12.58
C LEU A 58 20.50 -16.86 -13.23
N VAL A 59 21.73 -16.91 -12.75
CA VAL A 59 22.75 -17.89 -13.19
C VAL A 59 22.80 -19.10 -12.26
N GLU A 60 22.24 -18.99 -11.05
CA GLU A 60 22.13 -20.03 -10.03
C GLU A 60 20.74 -19.96 -9.38
N SER A 61 20.32 -21.04 -8.71
CA SER A 61 19.07 -21.02 -7.94
C SER A 61 19.18 -20.05 -6.78
N LYS A 62 18.11 -19.27 -6.54
CA LYS A 62 18.08 -18.30 -5.44
C LYS A 62 16.70 -18.20 -4.81
N THR A 63 16.67 -18.11 -3.49
CA THR A 63 15.46 -17.84 -2.71
C THR A 63 15.24 -16.35 -2.56
N PHE A 64 14.01 -15.92 -2.81
CA PHE A 64 13.55 -14.55 -2.63
C PHE A 64 12.47 -14.50 -1.55
N THR A 65 12.44 -13.40 -0.84
CA THR A 65 11.38 -13.05 0.11
C THR A 65 10.42 -12.06 -0.55
N LEU A 66 9.13 -12.32 -0.41
CA LEU A 66 8.05 -11.53 -0.96
C LEU A 66 7.25 -10.91 0.20
N PHE A 67 7.10 -9.60 0.17
CA PHE A 67 6.24 -8.85 1.08
C PHE A 67 5.06 -8.35 0.25
N ILE A 68 3.85 -8.87 0.48
CA ILE A 68 2.68 -8.53 -0.32
C ILE A 68 1.79 -7.54 0.43
N GLY A 69 1.64 -6.33 -0.12
CA GLY A 69 0.86 -5.26 0.50
C GLY A 69 -0.64 -5.51 0.44
N GLY A 70 -1.33 -5.10 1.50
CA GLY A 70 -2.79 -5.24 1.66
C GLY A 70 -3.50 -3.90 1.56
N THR A 71 -4.77 -3.90 1.18
CA THR A 71 -5.60 -2.69 1.23
C THR A 71 -6.05 -2.41 2.66
N SER A 72 -6.41 -1.17 2.95
CA SER A 72 -7.14 -0.83 4.18
C SER A 72 -8.64 -0.72 3.92
N THR A 73 -9.43 -0.54 5.00
CA THR A 73 -10.87 -0.24 4.95
C THR A 73 -11.14 1.25 5.24
N PHE A 74 -12.41 1.59 5.49
CA PHE A 74 -12.87 2.88 5.97
C PHE A 74 -13.76 2.70 7.21
N SER A 75 -13.94 3.78 7.98
CA SER A 75 -14.87 3.87 9.11
C SER A 75 -15.53 5.24 9.09
N ASN A 76 -16.60 5.41 9.87
CA ASN A 76 -17.34 6.67 9.97
C ASN A 76 -16.95 7.49 11.22
N ILE A 77 -16.35 6.87 12.25
CA ILE A 77 -15.97 7.57 13.51
C ILE A 77 -14.73 7.07 14.23
N THR A 78 -14.20 5.91 13.84
CA THR A 78 -12.96 5.40 14.43
C THR A 78 -11.81 5.51 13.44
N MET A 79 -10.61 5.74 13.97
CA MET A 79 -9.37 5.56 13.22
C MET A 79 -9.36 4.15 12.58
N VAL A 80 -8.92 4.09 11.33
CA VAL A 80 -8.77 2.84 10.59
C VAL A 80 -7.31 2.55 10.38
N LYS A 81 -6.95 1.30 10.61
CA LYS A 81 -5.59 0.83 10.40
C LYS A 81 -5.23 0.81 8.93
N GLY A 82 -4.01 1.20 8.63
CA GLY A 82 -3.44 1.06 7.29
C GLY A 82 -3.43 -0.40 6.82
N GLY A 83 -3.27 -0.57 5.51
CA GLY A 83 -3.01 -1.85 4.90
C GLY A 83 -1.68 -2.42 5.36
N CYS A 84 -1.56 -3.75 5.39
CA CYS A 84 -0.35 -4.42 5.86
C CYS A 84 0.88 -4.08 5.02
N ASN A 85 2.07 -4.23 5.58
CA ASN A 85 3.37 -3.86 4.99
C ASN A 85 3.52 -2.36 4.77
N GLY A 86 3.21 -1.61 5.83
CA GLY A 86 3.49 -0.19 5.93
C GLY A 86 2.46 0.72 5.25
N GLY A 87 1.17 0.39 5.27
CA GLY A 87 0.12 1.38 5.01
C GLY A 87 -0.06 2.30 6.23
N GLY A 88 -0.26 3.60 6.01
CA GLY A 88 -0.49 4.55 7.10
C GLY A 88 -1.91 4.47 7.66
N ASP A 89 -2.06 4.65 8.96
CA ASP A 89 -3.38 4.75 9.59
C ASP A 89 -4.12 6.00 9.11
N SER A 90 -5.46 5.95 9.13
CA SER A 90 -6.27 7.14 8.89
C SER A 90 -6.26 8.07 10.10
N PHE A 91 -6.70 9.31 9.90
CA PHE A 91 -6.97 10.21 11.02
C PHE A 91 -8.26 9.81 11.76
N GLN A 92 -8.24 9.91 13.09
CA GLN A 92 -9.46 9.77 13.89
C GLN A 92 -10.36 11.00 13.72
N GLY A 93 -11.42 10.88 12.93
CA GLY A 93 -12.41 11.95 12.82
C GLY A 93 -13.51 11.87 13.88
N ASN A 94 -14.41 12.86 13.84
CA ASN A 94 -15.61 12.96 14.67
C ASN A 94 -16.83 13.19 13.77
N TYR A 95 -18.04 12.98 14.30
CA TYR A 95 -19.25 13.46 13.62
C TYR A 95 -19.36 14.98 13.74
N LYS A 96 -19.55 15.67 12.61
CA LYS A 96 -19.92 17.08 12.59
C LYS A 96 -21.10 17.26 11.66
N ASN A 97 -22.19 17.84 12.17
CA ASN A 97 -23.43 18.08 11.42
C ASN A 97 -23.97 16.82 10.70
N GLY A 98 -23.89 15.66 11.35
CA GLY A 98 -24.35 14.39 10.78
C GLY A 98 -23.42 13.77 9.72
N ARG A 99 -22.24 14.34 9.47
CA ARG A 99 -21.23 13.80 8.55
C ARG A 99 -20.01 13.28 9.31
N ALA A 100 -19.58 12.08 8.93
CA ALA A 100 -18.32 11.50 9.35
C ALA A 100 -17.15 12.31 8.77
N LEU A 101 -16.24 12.78 9.61
CA LEU A 101 -15.02 13.48 9.17
C LEU A 101 -13.84 12.50 9.00
N ILE A 102 -14.09 11.26 8.60
CA ILE A 102 -13.09 10.18 8.59
C ILE A 102 -12.53 9.89 7.21
N ALA A 103 -11.25 9.48 7.23
CA ALA A 103 -10.51 8.91 6.13
C ALA A 103 -10.41 7.38 6.17
N GLY A 104 -10.19 6.78 4.99
CA GLY A 104 -9.63 5.43 4.91
C GLY A 104 -8.12 5.43 5.21
N GLY A 105 -7.58 4.28 5.63
CA GLY A 105 -6.13 4.09 5.76
C GLY A 105 -5.41 4.06 4.40
N GLY A 106 -4.09 4.21 4.42
CA GLY A 106 -3.23 3.97 3.27
C GLY A 106 -3.07 2.48 2.97
N GLY A 107 -2.81 2.14 1.71
CA GLY A 107 -2.50 0.79 1.28
C GLY A 107 -1.05 0.41 1.56
N GLY A 108 -0.82 -0.90 1.66
CA GLY A 108 0.48 -1.53 1.86
C GLY A 108 1.40 -1.52 0.64
N SER A 109 2.70 -1.57 0.90
CA SER A 109 3.72 -1.78 -0.14
C SER A 109 3.90 -3.26 -0.50
N THR A 110 4.20 -3.53 -1.77
CA THR A 110 4.56 -4.87 -2.25
C THR A 110 6.02 -4.86 -2.70
N SER A 111 6.84 -5.78 -2.19
CA SER A 111 8.26 -5.85 -2.53
C SER A 111 8.79 -7.26 -2.62
N ILE A 112 9.88 -7.39 -3.37
CA ILE A 112 10.72 -8.57 -3.42
C ILE A 112 12.11 -8.22 -2.88
N GLY A 113 12.70 -9.12 -2.09
CA GLY A 113 14.01 -8.94 -1.49
C GLY A 113 14.79 -10.25 -1.40
N LEU A 114 16.07 -10.14 -1.05
CA LEU A 114 16.96 -11.29 -0.86
C LEU A 114 16.87 -11.88 0.55
N SER A 115 16.29 -11.15 1.49
CA SER A 115 16.12 -11.56 2.88
C SER A 115 14.92 -10.85 3.51
N LEU A 116 14.77 -10.99 4.82
CA LEU A 116 13.78 -10.29 5.62
C LEU A 116 14.13 -8.81 5.90
N PHE A 117 15.34 -8.35 5.55
CA PHE A 117 15.78 -6.99 5.83
C PHE A 117 15.33 -6.00 4.75
N ASP A 118 14.92 -4.80 5.16
CA ASP A 118 14.52 -3.74 4.23
C ASP A 118 15.64 -3.29 3.29
N SER A 119 16.90 -3.35 3.73
CA SER A 119 18.08 -3.06 2.91
C SER A 119 18.27 -4.01 1.74
N ASP A 120 17.66 -5.20 1.81
CA ASP A 120 17.84 -6.27 0.83
C ASP A 120 16.69 -6.33 -0.18
N ARG A 121 15.75 -5.38 -0.10
CA ARG A 121 14.68 -5.19 -1.09
C ARG A 121 15.29 -4.74 -2.41
N ILE A 122 15.00 -5.48 -3.48
CA ILE A 122 15.50 -5.20 -4.83
C ILE A 122 14.50 -4.41 -5.68
N ALA A 123 13.21 -4.48 -5.33
CA ALA A 123 12.15 -3.66 -5.92
C ALA A 123 10.97 -3.51 -4.96
N VAL A 124 10.35 -2.33 -4.98
CA VAL A 124 9.24 -1.97 -4.10
C VAL A 124 8.17 -1.21 -4.91
N ALA A 125 6.94 -1.70 -4.88
CA ALA A 125 5.76 -1.01 -5.34
C ALA A 125 5.02 -0.39 -4.14
N ALA A 126 5.03 0.94 -4.07
CA ALA A 126 4.46 1.71 -2.97
C ALA A 126 2.93 1.64 -2.93
N GLY A 127 2.33 1.71 -1.74
CA GLY A 127 0.87 1.65 -1.55
C GLY A 127 0.17 3.02 -1.71
N GLY A 128 -1.10 3.00 -2.12
CA GLY A 128 -1.88 4.22 -2.35
C GLY A 128 -2.36 4.89 -1.06
N GLY A 129 -2.64 6.19 -1.11
CA GLY A 129 -3.22 6.92 0.02
C GLY A 129 -4.70 6.58 0.25
N GLY A 130 -5.13 6.64 1.51
CA GLY A 130 -6.56 6.57 1.84
C GLY A 130 -7.29 7.83 1.43
N CYS A 131 -8.59 7.72 1.11
CA CYS A 131 -9.40 8.90 0.85
C CYS A 131 -9.79 9.59 2.16
N GLY A 132 -10.07 10.89 2.10
CA GLY A 132 -10.66 11.65 3.18
C GLY A 132 -12.19 11.76 3.07
N CYS A 133 -12.79 12.47 4.02
CA CYS A 133 -14.25 12.62 4.09
C CYS A 133 -14.88 13.27 2.84
N ASP A 134 -14.19 14.25 2.25
CA ASP A 134 -14.66 15.04 1.09
C ASP A 134 -13.60 15.07 -0.02
N GLY A 135 -12.79 14.02 -0.12
CA GLY A 135 -11.61 14.07 -0.97
C GLY A 135 -11.01 12.70 -1.25
N SER A 136 -10.60 12.51 -2.50
CA SER A 136 -9.96 11.28 -2.96
C SER A 136 -8.54 11.15 -2.42
N GLY A 137 -8.09 9.91 -2.20
CA GLY A 137 -6.74 9.60 -1.75
C GLY A 137 -5.70 9.79 -2.85
N GLY A 138 -4.49 10.15 -2.46
CA GLY A 138 -3.37 10.35 -3.37
C GLY A 138 -2.82 9.03 -3.92
N ASN A 139 -2.58 8.97 -5.23
CA ASN A 139 -1.93 7.80 -5.82
C ASN A 139 -0.48 7.68 -5.36
N ALA A 140 -0.04 6.45 -5.13
CA ALA A 140 1.36 6.16 -4.82
C ALA A 140 2.26 6.54 -6.00
N GLY A 141 3.49 6.89 -5.71
CA GLY A 141 4.51 7.11 -6.71
C GLY A 141 5.85 6.54 -6.30
N GLY A 142 6.82 6.59 -7.21
CA GLY A 142 8.22 6.28 -6.91
C GLY A 142 8.81 7.37 -6.02
N LEU A 143 9.51 8.34 -6.61
CA LEU A 143 10.20 9.40 -5.86
C LEU A 143 9.23 10.34 -5.13
N VAL A 144 8.06 10.57 -5.71
CA VAL A 144 7.03 11.46 -5.16
C VAL A 144 5.67 10.79 -5.31
N GLY A 145 4.94 10.64 -4.20
CA GLY A 145 3.53 10.27 -4.19
C GLY A 145 2.66 11.49 -4.45
N PHE A 146 1.49 11.28 -5.05
CA PHE A 146 0.56 12.39 -5.31
C PHE A 146 -0.22 12.75 -4.05
N ASP A 147 -0.55 14.04 -3.91
CA ASP A 147 -1.54 14.47 -2.94
C ASP A 147 -2.95 14.12 -3.45
N GLY A 148 -3.81 13.72 -2.52
CA GLY A 148 -5.24 13.56 -2.74
C GLY A 148 -5.97 14.89 -2.90
N THR A 149 -7.28 14.83 -3.15
CA THR A 149 -8.14 16.02 -3.21
C THR A 149 -8.72 16.34 -1.83
N SER A 150 -9.07 17.60 -1.59
CA SER A 150 -9.78 18.04 -0.38
C SER A 150 -10.30 19.46 -0.55
N THR A 151 -11.42 19.77 0.10
CA THR A 151 -11.95 21.14 0.21
C THR A 151 -11.11 22.02 1.15
N LEU A 152 -10.26 21.41 1.98
CA LEU A 152 -9.30 22.08 2.86
C LEU A 152 -7.89 21.60 2.53
N ALA A 153 -6.99 22.51 2.14
CA ALA A 153 -5.63 22.16 1.71
C ALA A 153 -4.81 21.38 2.77
N SER A 154 -5.15 21.50 4.06
CA SER A 154 -4.54 20.78 5.18
C SER A 154 -5.06 19.37 5.41
N LYS A 155 -6.03 18.88 4.61
CA LYS A 155 -6.67 17.57 4.76
C LYS A 155 -6.65 16.77 3.45
N LYS A 156 -5.48 16.61 2.82
CA LYS A 156 -5.30 15.74 1.64
C LYS A 156 -4.63 14.41 1.98
N GLY A 157 -5.26 13.30 1.60
CA GLY A 157 -4.67 11.97 1.78
C GLY A 157 -3.52 11.80 0.81
N ARG A 158 -2.31 11.50 1.27
CA ARG A 158 -1.13 11.41 0.39
C ARG A 158 -0.87 9.97 -0.02
N GLY A 159 -0.46 9.77 -1.27
CA GLY A 159 0.09 8.50 -1.72
C GLY A 159 1.46 8.24 -1.08
N ALA A 160 1.82 6.96 -0.92
CA ALA A 160 3.16 6.60 -0.47
C ALA A 160 4.21 7.03 -1.49
N ASN A 161 5.43 7.20 -1.00
CA ASN A 161 6.64 7.43 -1.79
C ASN A 161 7.79 6.55 -1.26
N GLN A 162 8.99 6.72 -1.83
CA GLN A 162 10.19 5.97 -1.43
C GLN A 162 10.62 6.18 0.04
N GLU A 163 10.20 7.25 0.69
CA GLU A 163 10.61 7.64 2.05
C GLU A 163 9.53 7.39 3.10
N GLY A 164 8.29 7.09 2.71
CA GLY A 164 7.20 6.94 3.67
C GLY A 164 5.88 6.43 3.12
N PRO A 165 5.01 5.96 4.04
CA PRO A 165 3.72 5.36 3.70
C PRO A 165 2.72 6.42 3.21
N GLY A 166 1.71 5.95 2.48
CA GLY A 166 0.55 6.77 2.14
C GLY A 166 -0.29 7.02 3.38
N ILE A 167 -0.82 8.23 3.53
CA ILE A 167 -1.61 8.65 4.69
C ILE A 167 -3.03 9.00 4.27
N GLY A 168 -4.02 8.62 5.08
CA GLY A 168 -5.38 9.14 5.00
C GLY A 168 -5.59 10.33 5.94
N VAL A 169 -6.60 11.17 5.68
CA VAL A 169 -6.96 12.37 6.48
C VAL A 169 -8.45 12.62 6.63
#